data_AF-A0A453JY76-F1
#
_entry.id   AF-A0A453JY76-F1
#
_cell.length_a   1.000
_cell.length_b   1.000
_cell.length_c   1.000
_cell.angle_alpha   90.00
_cell.angle_beta   90.00
_cell.angle_gamma   90.00
#
_symmetry.space_group_name_H-M   'P 1'
#
loop_
_entity.id
_entity.type
_entity.pdbx_description
1 polymer ?
#
loop_
_entity_poly.entity_id
_entity_poly.type
_entity_poly.pdbx_seq_one_letter_code
_entity_poly.pdbx_strand_id
1 'polypeptide(L)'
;DCRRFEDAQKEFLRMLDTVANNDQADPALYNVVYDMSGDSSSKERRRDAVKSASIAMERFAKRINHRILPLEAAKLLDASNLGGPAADEARDRAKLLAETYPYSPRAQLLRAYIDLAPVRALDPAMDKKQLLRRALTTVSQAAENFDHSLMVALFHAKLLFVLDNFDAAERECRRALRIETPYDPKWDDIPPMAALGADSDARVSYVKKQLRVLLKQIIVVAALYWSSMKNALQGQRVVSVTVDTLHAHYDGIDKSAAKTISDATRFLKNQESWSFWICLNSRCDGKKFSDTSSLWQHTCSKHRDELWGKLQSLIDPEYWENTSQDDHSLVGITLNRQSETFLLPRVQDMFESLLLSPSVGIQAEPFAEMRQRKCREGSEILGSIREKLRMLPKDTLSTEFQECCSGIEKLWLKFLQVTVVDYREIILPLARSYQWIELKKRIPFYLNHPGTRRIGFADANIDIISGKIPAAQ
;
A
#
# COMPACT_ATOMS: atom_id res chain seq x y z
N ASP A 1 -31.67 -19.79 -23.28
CA ASP A 1 -30.53 -20.47 -22.63
C ASP A 1 -30.30 -20.13 -21.17
N CYS A 2 -30.19 -18.86 -20.75
CA CYS A 2 -29.94 -18.51 -19.33
C CYS A 2 -30.96 -19.07 -18.32
N ARG A 3 -32.27 -19.10 -18.65
CA ARG A 3 -33.29 -19.73 -17.79
C ARG A 3 -33.03 -21.22 -17.53
N ARG A 4 -32.51 -21.95 -18.54
CA ARG A 4 -32.17 -23.39 -18.39
C ARG A 4 -30.99 -23.61 -17.44
N PHE A 5 -30.06 -22.64 -17.37
CA PHE A 5 -28.93 -22.69 -16.45
C PHE A 5 -29.33 -22.30 -15.03
N GLU A 6 -30.27 -21.36 -14.89
CA GLU A 6 -30.88 -21.02 -13.60
C GLU A 6 -31.60 -22.23 -12.98
N ASP A 7 -32.43 -22.93 -13.77
CA ASP A 7 -33.12 -24.14 -13.31
C ASP A 7 -32.12 -25.22 -12.89
N ALA A 8 -31.06 -25.44 -13.69
CA ALA A 8 -30.01 -26.39 -13.35
C ALA A 8 -29.30 -26.04 -12.03
N GLN A 9 -29.04 -24.76 -11.76
CA GLN A 9 -28.42 -24.33 -10.50
C GLN A 9 -29.34 -24.54 -9.30
N LYS A 10 -30.64 -24.22 -9.44
CA LYS A 10 -31.64 -24.49 -8.40
C LYS A 10 -31.71 -25.98 -8.07
N GLU A 11 -31.64 -26.83 -9.09
CA GLU A 11 -31.62 -28.29 -8.94
C GLU A 11 -30.37 -28.80 -8.21
N PHE A 12 -29.18 -28.27 -8.51
CA PHE A 12 -27.97 -28.61 -7.76
C PHE A 12 -28.07 -28.20 -6.28
N LEU A 13 -28.55 -26.99 -6.00
CA LEU A 13 -28.73 -26.51 -4.63
C LEU A 13 -29.77 -27.33 -3.87
N ARG A 14 -30.91 -27.64 -4.51
CA ARG A 14 -31.95 -28.51 -3.94
C ARG A 14 -31.40 -29.89 -3.60
N MET A 15 -30.62 -30.49 -4.50
CA MET A 15 -30.05 -31.81 -4.28
C MET A 15 -29.02 -31.79 -3.15
N LEU A 16 -28.14 -30.78 -3.09
CA LEU A 16 -27.18 -30.63 -1.99
C LEU A 16 -27.90 -30.48 -0.65
N ASP A 17 -28.92 -29.63 -0.57
CA ASP A 17 -29.71 -29.44 0.65
C ASP A 17 -30.42 -30.73 1.07
N THR A 18 -31.06 -31.42 0.12
CA THR A 18 -31.80 -32.65 0.39
C THR A 18 -30.89 -33.79 0.85
N VAL A 19 -29.74 -34.01 0.20
CA VAL A 19 -28.86 -35.15 0.51
C VAL A 19 -27.94 -34.86 1.70
N ALA A 20 -27.56 -33.60 1.93
CA ALA A 20 -26.71 -33.24 3.07
C ALA A 20 -27.49 -33.17 4.39
N ASN A 21 -28.76 -32.73 4.36
CA ASN A 21 -29.52 -32.43 5.58
C ASN A 21 -30.61 -33.47 5.92
N ASN A 22 -30.85 -34.47 5.07
CA ASN A 22 -31.85 -35.52 5.33
C ASN A 22 -31.19 -36.89 5.59
N ASP A 23 -31.19 -37.31 6.86
CA ASP A 23 -30.65 -38.60 7.28
C ASP A 23 -31.42 -39.83 6.76
N GLN A 24 -32.59 -39.63 6.16
CA GLN A 24 -33.40 -40.68 5.54
C GLN A 24 -33.22 -40.76 4.01
N ALA A 25 -32.53 -39.80 3.40
CA ALA A 25 -32.28 -39.79 1.96
C ALA A 25 -31.08 -40.70 1.61
N ASP A 26 -31.32 -41.96 1.29
CA ASP A 26 -30.28 -42.85 0.76
C ASP A 26 -30.16 -42.72 -0.76
N PRO A 27 -29.01 -42.28 -1.32
CA PRO A 27 -28.82 -42.17 -2.76
C PRO A 27 -29.02 -43.49 -3.52
N ALA A 28 -28.86 -44.65 -2.87
CA ALA A 28 -29.10 -45.95 -3.50
C ALA A 28 -30.56 -46.18 -3.88
N LEU A 29 -31.52 -45.55 -3.20
CA LEU A 29 -32.95 -45.68 -3.54
C LEU A 29 -33.32 -45.06 -4.89
N TYR A 30 -32.44 -44.21 -5.44
CA TYR A 30 -32.71 -43.40 -6.62
C TYR A 30 -31.61 -43.47 -7.69
N ASN A 31 -30.50 -44.17 -7.41
CA ASN A 31 -29.37 -44.29 -8.33
C ASN A 31 -28.81 -45.73 -8.37
N VAL A 32 -29.07 -46.38 -9.50
CA VAL A 32 -28.71 -47.77 -9.82
C VAL A 32 -27.20 -48.04 -9.76
N VAL A 33 -26.35 -47.00 -9.85
CA VAL A 33 -24.89 -47.15 -9.75
C VAL A 33 -24.46 -47.63 -8.35
N TYR A 34 -25.23 -47.32 -7.31
CA TYR A 34 -24.96 -47.77 -5.95
C TYR A 34 -25.37 -49.24 -5.71
N ASP A 35 -26.28 -49.80 -6.51
CA ASP A 35 -26.63 -51.23 -6.45
C ASP A 35 -25.49 -52.14 -6.96
N MET A 36 -24.59 -51.58 -7.78
CA MET A 36 -23.46 -52.30 -8.38
C MET A 36 -22.19 -52.27 -7.51
N SER A 37 -22.17 -51.46 -6.44
CA SER A 37 -21.04 -51.29 -5.53
C SER A 37 -21.37 -51.88 -4.15
N GLY A 38 -21.29 -53.20 -4.07
CA GLY A 38 -21.51 -53.95 -2.83
C GLY A 38 -20.67 -53.40 -1.67
N ASP A 39 -21.32 -53.31 -0.50
CA ASP A 39 -20.79 -53.00 0.83
C ASP A 39 -20.54 -51.54 1.24
N SER A 40 -20.99 -50.54 0.48
CA SER A 40 -20.98 -49.14 0.98
C SER A 40 -22.07 -48.90 2.05
N SER A 41 -21.76 -48.15 3.11
CA SER A 41 -22.79 -47.70 4.06
C SER A 41 -23.62 -46.54 3.48
N SER A 42 -24.87 -46.38 3.93
CA SER A 42 -25.73 -45.23 3.52
C SER A 42 -25.04 -43.88 3.74
N LYS A 43 -24.27 -43.76 4.83
CA LYS A 43 -23.48 -42.57 5.18
C LYS A 43 -22.36 -42.30 4.18
N GLU A 44 -21.66 -43.33 3.71
CA GLU A 44 -20.61 -43.20 2.68
C GLU A 44 -21.21 -42.84 1.33
N ARG A 45 -22.32 -43.47 0.93
CA ARG A 45 -23.03 -43.12 -0.31
C ARG A 45 -23.48 -41.66 -0.32
N ARG A 46 -24.03 -41.16 0.78
CA ARG A 46 -24.38 -39.73 0.91
C ARG A 46 -23.15 -38.83 0.78
N ARG A 47 -22.05 -39.17 1.45
CA ARG A 47 -20.79 -38.41 1.34
C ARG A 47 -20.30 -38.37 -0.11
N ASP A 48 -20.35 -39.49 -0.82
CA ASP A 48 -19.92 -39.59 -2.22
C ASP A 48 -20.87 -38.85 -3.17
N ALA A 49 -22.18 -38.91 -2.91
CA ALA A 49 -23.19 -38.17 -3.66
C ALA A 49 -22.99 -36.64 -3.49
N VAL A 50 -22.82 -36.17 -2.25
CA VAL A 50 -22.53 -34.76 -1.94
C VAL A 50 -21.21 -34.31 -2.57
N LYS A 51 -20.16 -35.14 -2.51
CA LYS A 51 -18.87 -34.85 -3.15
C LYS A 51 -19.02 -34.74 -4.67
N SER A 52 -19.73 -35.69 -5.29
CA SER A 52 -19.97 -35.70 -6.74
C SER A 52 -20.82 -34.51 -7.19
N ALA A 53 -21.86 -34.18 -6.41
CA ALA A 53 -22.68 -33.00 -6.58
C ALA A 53 -21.87 -31.71 -6.53
N SER A 54 -20.99 -31.59 -5.54
CA SER A 54 -20.11 -30.43 -5.36
C SER A 54 -19.15 -30.27 -6.54
N ILE A 55 -18.54 -31.36 -7.01
CA ILE A 55 -17.67 -31.36 -8.20
C ILE A 55 -18.46 -30.97 -9.45
N ALA A 56 -19.68 -31.50 -9.62
CA ALA A 56 -20.55 -31.17 -10.74
C ALA A 56 -20.95 -29.69 -10.72
N MET A 57 -21.30 -29.16 -9.53
CA MET A 57 -21.63 -27.76 -9.32
C MET A 57 -20.43 -26.84 -9.58
N GLU A 58 -19.22 -27.22 -9.17
CA GLU A 58 -18.00 -26.46 -9.47
C GLU A 58 -17.72 -26.42 -10.99
N ARG A 59 -17.85 -27.56 -11.68
CA ARG A 59 -17.72 -27.64 -13.14
C ARG A 59 -18.79 -26.80 -13.85
N PHE A 60 -20.01 -26.83 -13.33
CA PHE A 60 -21.11 -26.02 -13.82
C PHE A 60 -20.82 -24.52 -13.65
N ALA A 61 -20.44 -24.08 -12.44
CA ALA A 61 -20.06 -22.70 -12.15
C ALA A 61 -18.91 -22.21 -13.03
N LYS A 62 -17.88 -23.04 -13.25
CA LYS A 62 -16.78 -22.76 -14.19
C LYS A 62 -17.30 -22.54 -15.62
N ARG A 63 -18.21 -23.39 -16.09
CA ARG A 63 -18.81 -23.26 -17.43
C ARG A 63 -19.63 -21.96 -17.55
N ILE A 64 -20.41 -21.63 -16.54
CA ILE A 64 -21.19 -20.38 -16.49
C ILE A 64 -20.25 -19.18 -16.52
N ASN A 65 -19.27 -19.11 -15.62
CA ASN A 65 -18.34 -18.00 -15.49
C ASN A 65 -17.44 -17.80 -16.72
N HIS A 66 -16.98 -18.88 -17.34
CA HIS A 66 -15.97 -18.78 -18.40
C HIS A 66 -16.55 -18.73 -19.82
N ARG A 67 -17.81 -19.16 -20.01
CA ARG A 67 -18.40 -19.28 -21.35
C ARG A 67 -19.72 -18.53 -21.49
N ILE A 68 -20.61 -18.64 -20.53
CA ILE A 68 -21.97 -18.08 -20.67
C ILE A 68 -22.00 -16.61 -20.27
N LEU A 69 -21.54 -16.28 -19.06
CA LEU A 69 -21.57 -14.91 -18.55
C LEU A 69 -20.76 -13.91 -19.39
N PRO A 70 -19.57 -14.24 -19.94
CA PRO A 70 -18.85 -13.31 -20.81
C PRO A 70 -19.64 -12.95 -22.08
N LEU A 71 -20.29 -13.93 -22.72
CA LEU A 71 -21.08 -13.70 -23.93
C LEU A 71 -22.33 -12.86 -23.62
N GLU A 72 -23.03 -13.16 -22.52
CA GLU A 72 -24.20 -12.39 -22.11
C GLU A 72 -23.81 -10.97 -21.67
N ALA A 73 -22.70 -10.80 -20.94
CA ALA A 73 -22.20 -9.49 -20.54
C ALA A 73 -21.88 -8.62 -21.76
N ALA A 74 -21.22 -9.16 -22.79
CA ALA A 74 -20.95 -8.43 -24.03
C ALA A 74 -22.24 -7.90 -24.68
N LYS A 75 -23.24 -8.79 -24.86
CA LYS A 75 -24.54 -8.40 -25.45
C LYS A 75 -25.25 -7.32 -24.64
N LEU A 76 -25.25 -7.43 -23.32
CA LEU A 76 -25.93 -6.47 -22.44
C LEU A 76 -25.24 -5.11 -22.43
N LEU A 77 -23.90 -5.09 -22.50
CA LEU A 77 -23.13 -3.85 -22.66
C LEU A 77 -23.41 -3.18 -24.00
N ASP A 78 -23.49 -3.95 -25.10
CA ASP A 78 -23.83 -3.42 -26.42
C ASP A 78 -25.26 -2.85 -26.44
N ALA A 79 -26.24 -3.56 -25.87
CA ALA A 79 -27.62 -3.09 -25.74
C ALA A 79 -27.73 -1.81 -24.90
N SER A 80 -26.93 -1.70 -23.83
CA SER A 80 -26.87 -0.50 -23.00
C SER A 80 -26.39 0.74 -23.75
N ASN A 81 -25.55 0.58 -24.79
CA ASN A 81 -25.06 1.69 -25.59
C ASN A 81 -26.11 2.24 -26.56
N LEU A 82 -27.17 1.46 -26.87
CA LEU A 82 -28.24 1.86 -27.79
C LEU A 82 -29.26 2.82 -27.14
N GLY A 83 -29.31 2.87 -25.80
CA GLY A 83 -30.23 3.72 -25.04
C GLY A 83 -31.69 3.27 -25.08
N GLY A 84 -32.56 4.01 -24.38
CA GLY A 84 -34.02 3.76 -24.38
C GLY A 84 -34.42 2.41 -23.75
N PRO A 85 -35.51 1.76 -24.24
CA PRO A 85 -36.04 0.52 -23.66
C PRO A 85 -35.02 -0.64 -23.62
N ALA A 86 -34.09 -0.68 -24.57
CA ALA A 86 -33.04 -1.70 -24.62
C ALA A 86 -32.06 -1.59 -23.43
N ALA A 87 -31.77 -0.37 -22.98
CA ALA A 87 -30.92 -0.15 -21.81
C ALA A 87 -31.63 -0.53 -20.50
N ASP A 88 -32.94 -0.32 -20.42
CA ASP A 88 -33.75 -0.73 -19.26
C ASP A 88 -33.86 -2.25 -19.16
N GLU A 89 -34.14 -2.94 -20.27
CA GLU A 89 -34.12 -4.40 -20.33
C GLU A 89 -32.72 -4.95 -19.98
N ALA A 90 -31.65 -4.32 -20.46
CA ALA A 90 -30.29 -4.73 -20.13
C ALA A 90 -30.00 -4.60 -18.64
N ARG A 91 -30.51 -3.56 -17.98
CA ARG A 91 -30.37 -3.34 -16.54
C ARG A 91 -31.11 -4.39 -15.72
N ASP A 92 -32.37 -4.66 -16.07
CA ASP A 92 -33.18 -5.70 -15.41
C ASP A 92 -32.55 -7.09 -15.57
N ARG A 93 -32.03 -7.36 -16.77
CA ARG A 93 -31.35 -8.62 -17.04
C ARG A 93 -30.03 -8.75 -16.29
N ALA A 94 -29.24 -7.68 -16.17
CA ALA A 94 -28.02 -7.69 -15.37
C ALA A 94 -28.31 -7.90 -13.88
N LYS A 95 -29.39 -7.31 -13.35
CA LYS A 95 -29.86 -7.55 -11.98
C LYS A 95 -30.20 -9.04 -11.78
N LEU A 96 -30.97 -9.64 -12.68
CA LEU A 96 -31.31 -11.06 -12.62
C LEU A 96 -30.06 -11.97 -12.65
N LEU A 97 -29.07 -11.65 -13.48
CA LEU A 97 -27.81 -12.39 -13.53
C LEU A 97 -27.03 -12.29 -12.20
N ALA A 98 -26.98 -11.11 -11.59
CA ALA A 98 -26.35 -10.93 -10.28
C ALA A 98 -27.05 -11.74 -9.17
N GLU A 99 -28.38 -11.80 -9.19
CA GLU A 99 -29.17 -12.58 -8.23
C GLU A 99 -29.02 -14.10 -8.45
N THR A 100 -28.93 -14.53 -9.71
CA THR A 100 -28.80 -15.94 -10.07
C THR A 100 -27.39 -16.46 -9.79
N TYR A 101 -26.37 -15.63 -10.02
CA TYR A 101 -24.95 -15.99 -9.90
C TYR A 101 -24.23 -15.10 -8.87
N PRO A 102 -24.59 -15.19 -7.58
CA PRO A 102 -24.03 -14.34 -6.52
C PRO A 102 -22.52 -14.52 -6.33
N TYR A 103 -22.00 -15.71 -6.69
CA TYR A 103 -20.58 -16.06 -6.60
C TYR A 103 -19.72 -15.52 -7.76
N SER A 104 -20.31 -14.84 -8.75
CA SER A 104 -19.60 -14.37 -9.94
C SER A 104 -19.28 -12.87 -9.83
N PRO A 105 -18.00 -12.47 -9.74
CA PRO A 105 -17.61 -11.06 -9.78
C PRO A 105 -18.14 -10.36 -11.03
N ARG A 106 -18.11 -11.07 -12.16
CA ARG A 106 -18.63 -10.56 -13.44
C ARG A 106 -20.12 -10.23 -13.36
N ALA A 107 -20.93 -11.11 -12.79
CA ALA A 107 -22.36 -10.86 -12.66
C ALA A 107 -22.64 -9.68 -11.72
N GLN A 108 -21.93 -9.61 -10.58
CA GLN A 108 -22.13 -8.53 -9.60
C GLN A 108 -21.76 -7.15 -10.14
N LEU A 109 -20.69 -7.04 -10.94
CA LEU A 109 -20.24 -5.75 -11.48
C LEU A 109 -20.98 -5.31 -12.75
N LEU A 110 -21.61 -6.24 -13.49
CA LEU A 110 -22.21 -5.93 -14.80
C LEU A 110 -23.22 -4.79 -14.75
N ARG A 111 -24.08 -4.78 -13.72
CA ARG A 111 -25.06 -3.71 -13.51
C ARG A 111 -24.39 -2.35 -13.36
N ALA A 112 -23.31 -2.26 -12.60
CA ALA A 112 -22.56 -1.01 -12.43
C ALA A 112 -21.94 -0.54 -13.75
N TYR A 113 -21.44 -1.45 -14.59
CA TYR A 113 -20.93 -1.09 -15.92
C TYR A 113 -22.02 -0.56 -16.86
N ILE A 114 -23.21 -1.18 -16.85
CA ILE A 114 -24.38 -0.73 -17.63
C ILE A 114 -24.84 0.64 -17.15
N ASP A 115 -24.93 0.86 -15.83
CA ASP A 115 -25.33 2.15 -15.27
C ASP A 115 -24.33 3.27 -15.59
N LEU A 116 -23.05 2.93 -15.82
CA LEU A 116 -22.00 3.87 -16.22
C LEU A 116 -21.96 4.17 -17.73
N ALA A 117 -22.49 3.29 -18.59
CA ALA A 117 -22.49 3.48 -20.04
C ALA A 117 -23.16 4.80 -20.49
N PRO A 118 -24.39 5.16 -20.05
CA PRO A 118 -24.99 6.44 -20.43
C PRO A 118 -24.25 7.64 -19.84
N VAL A 119 -23.61 7.48 -18.67
CA VAL A 119 -22.81 8.55 -18.03
C VAL A 119 -21.61 8.95 -18.88
N ARG A 120 -21.08 8.02 -19.71
CA ARG A 120 -20.03 8.29 -20.70
C ARG A 120 -20.51 9.19 -21.83
N ALA A 121 -21.75 9.01 -22.27
CA ALA A 121 -22.33 9.76 -23.37
C ALA A 121 -22.76 11.18 -22.97
N LEU A 122 -22.86 11.48 -21.68
CA LEU A 122 -23.16 12.82 -21.17
C LEU A 122 -22.01 13.79 -21.45
N ASP A 123 -22.34 15.07 -21.63
CA ASP A 123 -21.38 16.16 -21.81
C ASP A 123 -20.29 16.13 -20.71
N PRO A 124 -18.98 16.21 -21.04
CA PRO A 124 -17.90 16.26 -20.07
C PRO A 124 -18.06 17.38 -19.01
N ALA A 125 -18.71 18.49 -19.34
CA ALA A 125 -18.95 19.60 -18.42
C ALA A 125 -20.03 19.33 -17.36
N MET A 126 -20.83 18.27 -17.52
CA MET A 126 -21.89 17.91 -16.58
C MET A 126 -21.32 17.24 -15.32
N ASP A 127 -21.84 17.61 -14.14
CA ASP A 127 -21.49 16.92 -12.91
C ASP A 127 -22.13 15.53 -12.87
N LYS A 128 -21.30 14.50 -13.02
CA LYS A 128 -21.71 13.09 -13.08
C LYS A 128 -21.64 12.40 -11.71
N LYS A 129 -21.21 13.08 -10.64
CA LYS A 129 -20.87 12.46 -9.35
C LYS A 129 -22.04 11.73 -8.71
N GLN A 130 -23.26 12.25 -8.81
CA GLN A 130 -24.43 11.57 -8.23
C GLN A 130 -24.70 10.22 -8.90
N LEU A 131 -24.53 10.12 -10.22
CA LEU A 131 -24.69 8.88 -10.97
C LEU A 131 -23.56 7.90 -10.64
N LEU A 132 -22.32 8.38 -10.57
CA LEU A 132 -21.16 7.58 -10.18
C LEU A 132 -21.27 7.02 -8.75
N ARG A 133 -21.83 7.79 -7.79
CA ARG A 133 -22.05 7.33 -6.41
C ARG A 133 -23.04 6.17 -6.30
N ARG A 134 -24.03 6.09 -7.21
CA ARG A 134 -24.95 4.93 -7.26
C ARG A 134 -24.20 3.66 -7.62
N ALA A 135 -23.35 3.73 -8.66
CA ALA A 135 -22.49 2.61 -9.06
C ALA A 135 -21.52 2.23 -7.94
N LEU A 136 -20.98 3.21 -7.20
CA LEU A 136 -20.01 2.95 -6.13
C LEU A 136 -20.57 2.01 -5.06
N THR A 137 -21.84 2.14 -4.69
CA THR A 137 -22.45 1.28 -3.66
C THR A 137 -22.39 -0.20 -4.05
N THR A 138 -22.75 -0.53 -5.30
CA THR A 138 -22.67 -1.90 -5.83
C THR A 138 -21.22 -2.39 -5.92
N VAL A 139 -20.30 -1.52 -6.36
CA VAL A 139 -18.90 -1.88 -6.55
C VAL A 139 -18.17 -2.07 -5.22
N SER A 140 -18.46 -1.26 -4.20
CA SER A 140 -17.90 -1.42 -2.86
C SER A 140 -18.34 -2.74 -2.23
N GLN A 141 -19.61 -3.11 -2.35
CA GLN A 141 -20.09 -4.42 -1.87
C GLN A 141 -19.39 -5.59 -2.60
N ALA A 142 -19.18 -5.47 -3.92
CA ALA A 142 -18.44 -6.46 -4.68
C ALA A 142 -16.96 -6.54 -4.23
N ALA A 143 -16.32 -5.41 -3.95
CA ALA A 143 -14.93 -5.37 -3.49
C ALA A 143 -14.74 -6.05 -2.12
N GLU A 144 -15.74 -5.96 -1.24
CA GLU A 144 -15.76 -6.68 0.04
C GLU A 144 -15.98 -8.19 -0.17
N ASN A 145 -16.91 -8.57 -1.04
CA ASN A 145 -17.27 -9.98 -1.29
C ASN A 145 -16.21 -10.74 -2.10
N PHE A 146 -15.39 -10.04 -2.90
CA PHE A 146 -14.39 -10.62 -3.79
C PHE A 146 -13.01 -9.99 -3.57
N ASP A 147 -12.53 -10.07 -2.34
CA ASP A 147 -11.27 -9.48 -1.88
C ASP A 147 -10.02 -9.97 -2.65
N HIS A 148 -10.06 -11.16 -3.25
CA HIS A 148 -8.97 -11.72 -4.08
C HIS A 148 -9.08 -11.37 -5.58
N SER A 149 -10.14 -10.68 -6.02
CA SER A 149 -10.32 -10.29 -7.42
C SER A 149 -9.61 -8.97 -7.73
N LEU A 150 -8.57 -9.04 -8.57
CA LEU A 150 -7.86 -7.85 -9.03
C LEU A 150 -8.70 -6.95 -9.95
N MET A 151 -9.64 -7.53 -10.71
CA MET A 151 -10.50 -6.75 -11.61
C MET A 151 -11.50 -5.92 -10.82
N VAL A 152 -12.12 -6.51 -9.79
CA VAL A 152 -13.02 -5.79 -8.88
C VAL A 152 -12.28 -4.67 -8.18
N ALA A 153 -11.10 -4.95 -7.64
CA ALA A 153 -10.30 -3.95 -6.96
C ALA A 153 -9.88 -2.79 -7.88
N LEU A 154 -9.47 -3.10 -9.12
CA LEU A 154 -9.11 -2.09 -10.11
C LEU A 154 -10.30 -1.20 -10.47
N PHE A 155 -11.48 -1.79 -10.69
CA PHE A 155 -12.69 -1.04 -11.00
C PHE A 155 -13.13 -0.16 -9.83
N HIS A 156 -13.10 -0.69 -8.61
CA HIS A 156 -13.40 0.04 -7.39
C HIS A 156 -12.45 1.23 -7.19
N ALA A 157 -11.14 1.00 -7.31
CA ALA A 157 -10.13 2.07 -7.17
C ALA A 157 -10.30 3.17 -8.22
N LYS A 158 -10.58 2.81 -9.49
CA LYS A 158 -10.83 3.78 -10.56
C LYS A 158 -12.09 4.59 -10.33
N LEU A 159 -13.16 3.97 -9.85
CA LEU A 159 -14.41 4.68 -9.54
C LEU A 159 -14.24 5.63 -8.36
N LEU A 160 -13.53 5.21 -7.31
CA LEU A 160 -13.14 6.07 -6.19
C LEU A 160 -12.29 7.26 -6.65
N PHE A 161 -11.35 7.03 -7.56
CA PHE A 161 -10.50 8.08 -8.13
C PHE A 161 -11.31 9.15 -8.87
N VAL A 162 -12.24 8.74 -9.75
CA VAL A 162 -13.10 9.68 -10.51
C VAL A 162 -14.08 10.43 -9.58
N LEU A 163 -14.43 9.85 -8.44
CA LEU A 163 -15.24 10.51 -7.41
C LEU A 163 -14.43 11.44 -6.48
N ASP A 164 -13.17 11.72 -6.81
CA ASP A 164 -12.20 12.48 -6.00
C ASP A 164 -11.91 11.86 -4.61
N ASN A 165 -12.27 10.60 -4.39
CA ASN A 165 -11.96 9.86 -3.16
C ASN A 165 -10.55 9.25 -3.23
N PHE A 166 -9.54 10.10 -3.42
CA PHE A 166 -8.15 9.71 -3.65
C PHE A 166 -7.57 8.81 -2.55
N ASP A 167 -7.90 9.10 -1.30
CA ASP A 167 -7.43 8.35 -0.14
C ASP A 167 -7.98 6.91 -0.12
N ALA A 168 -9.25 6.72 -0.46
CA ALA A 168 -9.85 5.40 -0.60
C ALA A 168 -9.33 4.66 -1.84
N ALA A 169 -9.18 5.36 -2.96
CA ALA A 169 -8.63 4.80 -4.20
C ALA A 169 -7.20 4.26 -4.00
N GLU A 170 -6.34 5.03 -3.32
CA GLU A 170 -4.98 4.61 -3.00
C GLU A 170 -4.94 3.40 -2.07
N ARG A 171 -5.78 3.38 -1.02
CA ARG A 171 -5.90 2.22 -0.13
C ARG A 171 -6.28 0.97 -0.89
N GLU A 172 -7.27 1.06 -1.77
CA GLU A 172 -7.73 -0.07 -2.57
C GLU A 172 -6.65 -0.57 -3.52
N CYS A 173 -5.92 0.35 -4.19
CA CYS A 173 -4.75 -0.01 -4.99
C CYS A 173 -3.69 -0.76 -4.20
N ARG A 174 -3.33 -0.26 -3.00
CA ARG A 174 -2.33 -0.91 -2.16
C ARG A 174 -2.79 -2.27 -1.65
N ARG A 175 -4.04 -2.38 -1.21
CA ARG A 175 -4.67 -3.65 -0.81
C ARG A 175 -4.54 -4.68 -1.93
N ALA A 176 -4.95 -4.32 -3.14
CA ALA A 176 -4.91 -5.21 -4.30
C ALA A 176 -3.47 -5.62 -4.71
N LEU A 177 -2.49 -4.71 -4.58
CA LEU A 177 -1.09 -5.02 -4.87
C LEU A 177 -0.47 -6.01 -3.86
N ARG A 178 -0.98 -6.06 -2.63
CA ARG A 178 -0.54 -6.99 -1.57
C ARG A 178 -1.13 -8.39 -1.71
N ILE A 179 -2.08 -8.61 -2.62
CA ILE A 179 -2.63 -9.95 -2.87
C ILE A 179 -1.52 -10.81 -3.48
N GLU A 180 -1.09 -11.83 -2.73
CA GLU A 180 -0.05 -12.78 -3.12
C GLU A 180 -0.57 -13.74 -4.19
N THR A 181 -1.75 -14.33 -3.98
CA THR A 181 -2.36 -15.33 -4.86
C THR A 181 -3.72 -14.85 -5.40
N PRO A 182 -3.75 -13.91 -6.36
CA PRO A 182 -5.00 -13.42 -6.93
C PRO A 182 -5.65 -14.47 -7.84
N TYR A 183 -6.97 -14.40 -8.00
CA TYR A 183 -7.65 -15.15 -9.07
C TYR A 183 -7.24 -14.63 -10.45
N ASP A 184 -7.32 -15.50 -11.46
CA ASP A 184 -7.01 -15.13 -12.84
C ASP A 184 -7.96 -13.99 -13.29
N PRO A 185 -7.44 -12.80 -13.63
CA PRO A 185 -8.28 -11.66 -14.00
C PRO A 185 -9.23 -11.92 -15.17
N LYS A 186 -8.94 -12.89 -16.05
CA LYS A 186 -9.83 -13.31 -17.13
C LYS A 186 -11.18 -13.83 -16.62
N TRP A 187 -11.23 -14.36 -15.40
CA TRP A 187 -12.46 -14.92 -14.85
C TRP A 187 -13.42 -13.84 -14.36
N ASP A 188 -12.91 -12.62 -14.13
CA ASP A 188 -13.64 -11.53 -13.51
C ASP A 188 -13.75 -10.28 -14.41
N ASP A 189 -13.12 -10.30 -15.58
CA ASP A 189 -13.03 -9.12 -16.44
C ASP A 189 -14.39 -8.62 -16.97
N ILE A 190 -14.58 -7.31 -16.85
CA ILE A 190 -15.66 -6.56 -17.48
C ILE A 190 -15.10 -5.25 -18.04
N PRO A 191 -15.34 -4.92 -19.32
CA PRO A 191 -15.92 -5.79 -20.35
C PRO A 191 -15.11 -7.10 -20.54
N PRO A 192 -15.71 -8.15 -21.11
CA PRO A 192 -14.98 -9.37 -21.43
C PRO A 192 -13.73 -9.07 -22.26
N MET A 193 -12.63 -9.78 -21.99
CA MET A 193 -11.30 -9.56 -22.59
C MET A 193 -10.57 -8.29 -22.15
N ALA A 194 -11.05 -7.57 -21.12
CA ALA A 194 -10.33 -6.41 -20.59
C ALA A 194 -9.01 -6.79 -19.89
N ALA A 195 -8.84 -8.03 -19.43
CA ALA A 195 -7.60 -8.51 -18.87
C ALA A 195 -6.62 -8.94 -19.97
N LEU A 196 -5.70 -8.05 -20.36
CA LEU A 196 -4.72 -8.32 -21.41
C LEU A 196 -3.58 -9.23 -20.93
N GLY A 197 -3.26 -10.26 -21.71
CA GLY A 197 -2.15 -11.20 -21.44
C GLY A 197 -2.45 -12.62 -21.92
N ALA A 198 -1.43 -13.33 -22.39
CA ALA A 198 -1.56 -14.68 -22.93
C ALA A 198 -1.95 -15.71 -21.85
N ASP A 199 -1.30 -15.64 -20.69
CA ASP A 199 -1.51 -16.52 -19.54
C ASP A 199 -1.96 -15.74 -18.27
N SER A 200 -2.20 -16.48 -17.19
CA SER A 200 -2.69 -15.92 -15.92
C SER A 200 -1.72 -14.90 -15.33
N ASP A 201 -0.42 -15.21 -15.33
CA ASP A 201 0.60 -14.35 -14.72
C ASP A 201 0.79 -13.04 -15.49
N ALA A 202 0.72 -13.11 -16.83
CA ALA A 202 0.72 -11.94 -17.70
C ALA A 202 -0.48 -11.03 -17.42
N ARG A 203 -1.68 -11.61 -17.25
CA ARG A 203 -2.90 -10.85 -16.92
C ARG A 203 -2.84 -10.24 -15.52
N VAL A 204 -2.39 -10.99 -14.51
CA VAL A 204 -2.15 -10.48 -13.16
C VAL A 204 -1.17 -9.33 -13.19
N SER A 205 -0.06 -9.48 -13.91
CA SER A 205 0.97 -8.45 -14.07
C SER A 205 0.43 -7.19 -14.75
N TYR A 206 -0.41 -7.35 -15.78
CA TYR A 206 -1.10 -6.26 -16.45
C TYR A 206 -1.99 -5.47 -15.49
N VAL A 207 -2.86 -6.15 -14.72
CA VAL A 207 -3.76 -5.49 -13.78
C VAL A 207 -2.98 -4.81 -12.64
N LYS A 208 -1.96 -5.47 -12.08
CA LYS A 208 -1.06 -4.84 -11.08
C LYS A 208 -0.34 -3.62 -11.65
N LYS A 209 0.04 -3.62 -12.94
CA LYS A 209 0.59 -2.43 -13.62
C LYS A 209 -0.43 -1.30 -13.69
N GLN A 210 -1.69 -1.58 -14.02
CA GLN A 210 -2.76 -0.57 -14.03
C GLN A 210 -3.00 0.05 -12.64
N LEU A 211 -2.97 -0.74 -11.57
CA LEU A 211 -3.08 -0.24 -10.19
C LEU A 211 -1.91 0.71 -9.84
N ARG A 212 -0.67 0.37 -10.25
CA ARG A 212 0.50 1.25 -10.07
C ARG A 212 0.41 2.53 -10.89
N VAL A 213 -0.14 2.47 -12.10
CA VAL A 213 -0.42 3.66 -12.92
C VAL A 213 -1.42 4.56 -12.21
N LEU A 214 -2.49 4.00 -11.66
CA LEU A 214 -3.49 4.77 -10.91
C LEU A 214 -2.90 5.43 -9.66
N LEU A 215 -2.01 4.74 -8.93
CA LEU A 215 -1.26 5.35 -7.82
C LEU A 215 -0.44 6.56 -8.27
N LYS A 216 0.26 6.47 -9.40
CA LYS A 216 1.00 7.61 -9.98
C LYS A 216 0.07 8.74 -10.39
N GLN A 217 -1.09 8.43 -10.97
CA GLN A 217 -2.09 9.42 -11.34
C GLN A 217 -2.62 10.18 -10.12
N ILE A 218 -2.87 9.50 -9.00
CA ILE A 218 -3.25 10.15 -7.74
C ILE A 218 -2.19 11.17 -7.31
N ILE A 219 -0.90 10.80 -7.39
CA ILE A 219 0.21 11.69 -7.02
C ILE A 219 0.27 12.91 -7.95
N VAL A 220 0.18 12.70 -9.27
CA VAL A 220 0.21 13.78 -10.26
C VAL A 220 -0.97 14.73 -10.07
N VAL A 221 -2.17 14.21 -9.88
CA VAL A 221 -3.38 15.02 -9.64
C VAL A 221 -3.22 15.83 -8.36
N ALA A 222 -2.71 15.22 -7.28
CA ALA A 222 -2.47 15.94 -6.04
C ALA A 222 -1.41 17.05 -6.18
N ALA A 223 -0.35 16.83 -6.98
CA ALA A 223 0.65 17.86 -7.27
C ALA A 223 0.07 19.03 -8.07
N LEU A 224 -0.80 18.76 -9.04
CA LEU A 224 -1.52 19.79 -9.79
C LEU A 224 -2.41 20.62 -8.87
N TYR A 225 -3.21 20.00 -8.00
CA TYR A 225 -4.04 20.72 -7.03
C TYR A 225 -3.21 21.50 -6.01
N TRP A 226 -2.10 20.92 -5.54
CA TRP A 226 -1.19 21.60 -4.64
C TRP A 226 -0.70 22.94 -5.20
N SER A 227 -0.36 22.99 -6.50
CA SER A 227 0.07 24.23 -7.16
C SER A 227 -0.96 25.37 -7.05
N SER A 228 -2.25 25.03 -7.00
CA SER A 228 -3.37 25.96 -6.85
C SER A 228 -3.71 26.28 -5.39
N MET A 229 -3.43 25.37 -4.46
CA MET A 229 -3.79 25.50 -3.03
C MET A 229 -2.68 26.05 -2.14
N LYS A 230 -1.41 26.04 -2.58
CA LYS A 230 -0.24 26.32 -1.74
C LYS A 230 -0.30 27.64 -0.96
N ASN A 231 -0.96 28.67 -1.50
CA ASN A 231 -1.08 29.99 -0.87
C ASN A 231 -2.40 30.17 -0.09
N ALA A 232 -3.29 29.18 -0.10
CA ALA A 232 -4.55 29.22 0.64
C ALA A 232 -4.37 28.67 2.06
N LEU A 233 -5.33 28.94 2.95
CA LEU A 233 -5.34 28.42 4.33
C LEU A 233 -5.23 26.89 4.36
N GLN A 234 -5.84 26.22 3.38
CA GLN A 234 -5.76 24.77 3.19
C GLN A 234 -4.32 24.33 2.90
N GLY A 235 -3.57 25.10 2.12
CA GLY A 235 -2.16 24.87 1.84
C GLY A 235 -1.30 24.99 3.09
N GLN A 236 -1.55 26.01 3.91
CA GLN A 236 -0.81 26.25 5.16
C GLN A 236 -0.93 25.07 6.15
N ARG A 237 -2.11 24.46 6.25
CA ARG A 237 -2.35 23.26 7.09
C ARG A 237 -1.64 21.99 6.60
N VAL A 238 -1.22 21.95 5.33
CA VAL A 238 -0.42 20.84 4.77
C VAL A 238 1.06 21.07 5.03
N VAL A 239 1.55 22.31 5.04
CA VAL A 239 2.99 22.62 5.28
C VAL A 239 3.35 22.81 6.74
N SER A 240 2.36 22.98 7.62
CA SER A 240 2.58 23.17 9.05
C SER A 240 1.65 22.26 9.85
N VAL A 241 2.21 21.52 10.80
CA VAL A 241 1.47 20.62 11.70
C VAL A 241 1.95 20.78 13.13
N THR A 242 1.04 20.91 14.09
CA THR A 242 1.41 20.94 15.52
C THR A 242 1.95 19.59 15.96
N VAL A 243 2.89 19.56 16.91
CA VAL A 243 3.41 18.29 17.49
C VAL A 243 2.26 17.42 18.00
N ASP A 244 1.31 18.00 18.73
CA ASP A 244 0.17 17.28 19.30
C ASP A 244 -0.71 16.61 18.24
N THR A 245 -1.01 17.31 17.15
CA THR A 245 -1.78 16.74 16.03
C THR A 245 -1.05 15.56 15.39
N LEU A 246 0.27 15.68 15.16
CA LEU A 246 1.06 14.59 14.58
C LEU A 246 1.15 13.41 15.55
N HIS A 247 1.36 13.68 16.84
CA HIS A 247 1.38 12.67 17.89
C HIS A 247 0.04 11.94 17.99
N ALA A 248 -1.08 12.66 18.10
CA ALA A 248 -2.42 12.08 18.20
C ALA A 248 -2.78 11.24 16.97
N HIS A 249 -2.34 11.65 15.77
CA HIS A 249 -2.50 10.85 14.56
C HIS A 249 -1.81 9.49 14.68
N TYR A 250 -0.54 9.48 15.11
CA TYR A 250 0.23 8.25 15.22
C TYR A 250 -0.13 7.42 16.45
N ASP A 251 -0.61 8.02 17.54
CA ASP A 251 -0.99 7.26 18.75
C ASP A 251 -2.10 6.23 18.46
N GLY A 252 -3.01 6.56 17.52
CA GLY A 252 -4.06 5.66 17.05
C GLY A 252 -3.64 4.64 15.98
N ILE A 253 -2.46 4.77 15.38
CA ILE A 253 -2.02 3.96 14.21
C ILE A 253 -0.75 3.17 14.54
N ASP A 254 0.26 3.86 15.04
CA ASP A 254 1.58 3.32 15.39
C ASP A 254 2.08 4.01 16.68
N LYS A 255 1.87 3.33 17.81
CA LYS A 255 2.31 3.79 19.13
C LYS A 255 3.83 3.98 19.23
N SER A 256 4.62 3.24 18.43
CA SER A 256 6.07 3.39 18.42
C SER A 256 6.50 4.70 17.75
N ALA A 257 5.83 5.08 16.67
CA ALA A 257 6.00 6.38 16.02
C ALA A 257 5.58 7.53 16.94
N ALA A 258 4.43 7.41 17.61
CA ALA A 258 3.96 8.41 18.58
C ALA A 258 4.97 8.63 19.72
N LYS A 259 5.47 7.53 20.32
CA LYS A 259 6.52 7.59 21.35
C LYS A 259 7.79 8.28 20.83
N THR A 260 8.19 7.98 19.59
CA THR A 260 9.39 8.58 18.98
C THR A 260 9.22 10.09 18.79
N ILE A 261 8.04 10.55 18.33
CA ILE A 261 7.72 11.99 18.19
C ILE A 261 7.80 12.69 19.56
N SER A 262 7.22 12.09 20.60
CA SER A 262 7.28 12.59 21.97
C SER A 262 8.72 12.67 22.50
N ASP A 263 9.51 11.62 22.29
CA ASP A 263 10.90 11.56 22.74
C ASP A 263 11.79 12.58 22.03
N ALA A 264 11.62 12.76 20.72
CA ALA A 264 12.33 13.76 19.95
C ALA A 264 11.99 15.18 20.39
N THR A 265 10.71 15.47 20.61
CA THR A 265 10.26 16.80 21.07
C THR A 265 10.84 17.12 22.44
N ARG A 266 10.82 16.16 23.38
CA ARG A 266 11.44 16.31 24.69
C ARG A 266 12.95 16.51 24.60
N PHE A 267 13.62 15.74 23.74
CA PHE A 267 15.05 15.84 23.54
C PHE A 267 15.45 17.22 23.01
N LEU A 268 14.77 17.70 21.96
CA LEU A 268 15.02 19.00 21.36
C LEU A 268 14.78 20.16 22.33
N LYS A 269 13.77 20.07 23.21
CA LYS A 269 13.52 21.06 24.28
C LYS A 269 14.65 21.10 25.31
N ASN A 270 15.29 19.97 25.60
CA ASN A 270 16.29 19.86 26.66
C ASN A 270 17.72 20.09 26.18
N GLN A 271 18.05 19.70 24.95
CA GLN A 271 19.42 19.65 24.43
C GLN A 271 19.66 20.63 23.28
N GLU A 272 18.61 21.29 22.79
CA GLU A 272 18.66 22.22 21.65
C GLU A 272 19.21 21.64 20.34
N SER A 273 19.30 20.32 20.25
CA SER A 273 19.79 19.57 19.09
C SER A 273 18.81 18.47 18.69
N TRP A 274 18.79 18.14 17.39
CA TRP A 274 18.08 16.97 16.87
C TRP A 274 18.91 15.70 16.92
N SER A 275 20.23 15.86 16.99
CA SER A 275 21.21 14.80 16.82
C SER A 275 21.86 14.44 18.14
N PHE A 276 22.07 13.14 18.32
CA PHE A 276 22.76 12.57 19.47
C PHE A 276 23.50 11.31 19.06
N TRP A 277 24.49 10.94 19.84
CA TRP A 277 25.23 9.70 19.64
C TRP A 277 24.66 8.60 20.51
N ILE A 278 24.63 7.37 19.99
CA ILE A 278 24.20 6.19 20.75
C ILE A 278 25.35 5.20 20.94
N CYS A 279 25.39 4.56 22.10
CA CYS A 279 26.20 3.37 22.27
C CYS A 279 25.59 2.20 21.48
N LEU A 280 26.36 1.64 20.56
CA LEU A 280 25.95 0.53 19.70
C LEU A 280 26.11 -0.84 20.35
N ASN A 281 26.63 -0.90 21.58
CA ASN A 281 26.73 -2.14 22.33
C ASN A 281 25.35 -2.57 22.84
N SER A 282 24.95 -3.82 22.55
CA SER A 282 23.67 -4.39 22.96
C SER A 282 23.43 -4.36 24.48
N ARG A 283 24.49 -4.32 25.29
CA ARG A 283 24.40 -4.27 26.76
C ARG A 283 24.07 -2.88 27.31
N CYS A 284 24.11 -1.83 26.49
CA CYS A 284 23.89 -0.44 26.91
C CYS A 284 22.56 0.15 26.44
N ASP A 285 21.70 -0.67 25.83
CA ASP A 285 20.35 -0.31 25.40
C ASP A 285 20.25 1.04 24.65
N GLY A 286 21.28 1.35 23.84
CA GLY A 286 21.33 2.60 23.08
C GLY A 286 21.40 3.86 23.94
N LYS A 287 22.15 3.82 25.06
CA LYS A 287 22.45 5.01 25.87
C LYS A 287 22.89 6.17 24.97
N LYS A 288 22.32 7.35 25.22
CA LYS A 288 22.46 8.56 24.39
C LYS A 288 23.54 9.49 24.95
N PHE A 289 24.23 10.19 24.07
CA PHE A 289 25.31 11.14 24.36
C PHE A 289 25.14 12.40 23.51
N SER A 290 25.43 13.55 24.11
CA SER A 290 25.39 14.88 23.49
C SER A 290 26.58 15.16 22.58
N ASP A 291 27.67 14.42 22.75
CA ASP A 291 28.95 14.66 22.11
C ASP A 291 29.76 13.35 22.01
N THR A 292 30.69 13.33 21.06
CA THR A 292 31.58 12.21 20.75
C THR A 292 32.55 11.90 21.89
N SER A 293 33.01 12.90 22.64
CA SER A 293 33.90 12.70 23.79
C SER A 293 33.23 11.90 24.91
N SER A 294 31.97 12.20 25.23
CA SER A 294 31.18 11.49 26.22
C SER A 294 30.88 10.04 25.80
N LEU A 295 30.60 9.82 24.50
CA LEU A 295 30.47 8.47 23.93
C LEU A 295 31.78 7.68 24.08
N TRP A 296 32.92 8.30 23.78
CA TRP A 296 34.23 7.67 23.89
C TRP A 296 34.54 7.27 25.34
N GLN A 297 34.38 8.21 26.30
CA GLN A 297 34.57 7.93 27.73
C GLN A 297 33.67 6.79 28.23
N HIS A 298 32.42 6.75 27.77
CA HIS A 298 31.52 5.63 28.08
C HIS A 298 32.04 4.30 27.52
N THR A 299 32.50 4.30 26.27
CA THR A 299 33.02 3.11 25.59
C THR A 299 34.25 2.57 26.31
N CYS A 300 35.22 3.43 26.66
CA CYS A 300 36.40 3.03 27.41
C CYS A 300 36.08 2.49 28.81
N SER A 301 35.09 3.06 29.50
CA SER A 301 34.77 2.67 30.88
C SER A 301 33.89 1.41 30.98
N LYS A 302 32.91 1.25 30.09
CA LYS A 302 31.91 0.16 30.15
C LYS A 302 32.16 -0.99 29.17
N HIS A 303 32.94 -0.75 28.11
CA HIS A 303 33.26 -1.74 27.07
C HIS A 303 34.76 -1.90 26.93
N ARG A 304 35.44 -2.14 28.06
CA ARG A 304 36.90 -2.31 28.09
C ARG A 304 37.35 -3.37 27.09
N ASP A 305 38.23 -2.94 26.21
CA ASP A 305 38.99 -3.75 25.29
C ASP A 305 40.45 -3.31 25.45
N GLU A 306 41.37 -4.26 25.55
CA GLU A 306 42.80 -4.00 25.72
C GLU A 306 43.36 -3.18 24.54
N LEU A 307 42.70 -3.26 23.39
CA LEU A 307 43.09 -2.54 22.18
C LEU A 307 42.61 -1.08 22.16
N TRP A 308 41.70 -0.66 23.06
CA TRP A 308 41.25 0.73 23.12
C TRP A 308 42.33 1.70 23.59
N GLY A 309 43.26 1.27 24.44
CA GLY A 309 44.42 2.09 24.80
C GLY A 309 45.31 2.36 23.58
N LYS A 310 45.50 1.36 22.72
CA LYS A 310 46.24 1.52 21.44
C LYS A 310 45.50 2.44 20.48
N LEU A 311 44.18 2.27 20.37
CA LEU A 311 43.35 3.14 19.55
C LEU A 311 43.46 4.60 20.02
N GLN A 312 43.37 4.85 21.33
CA GLN A 312 43.48 6.18 21.90
C GLN A 312 44.82 6.87 21.58
N SER A 313 45.91 6.10 21.50
CA SER A 313 47.24 6.64 21.17
C SER A 313 47.42 6.95 19.68
N LEU A 314 46.56 6.41 18.81
CA LEU A 314 46.72 6.48 17.36
C LEU A 314 45.83 7.51 16.69
N ILE A 315 44.64 7.75 17.23
CA ILE A 315 43.74 8.74 16.65
C ILE A 315 44.10 10.11 17.31
N ASP A 316 44.03 11.20 16.56
CA ASP A 316 44.21 12.60 17.05
C ASP A 316 43.01 13.15 17.86
N PRO A 317 43.20 13.61 19.11
CA PRO A 317 42.16 14.22 19.97
C PRO A 317 41.18 15.19 19.29
N GLU A 318 41.59 15.94 18.26
CA GLU A 318 40.69 16.83 17.51
C GLU A 318 39.51 16.09 16.86
N TYR A 319 39.67 14.82 16.48
CA TYR A 319 38.59 14.01 15.94
C TYR A 319 37.58 13.56 17.01
N TRP A 320 37.82 13.82 18.32
CA TRP A 320 36.85 13.54 19.41
C TRP A 320 35.97 14.76 19.63
N GLU A 321 36.43 15.93 19.21
CA GLU A 321 35.78 17.20 19.45
C GLU A 321 35.10 17.68 18.16
N ASN A 322 33.80 17.42 18.07
CA ASN A 322 32.82 18.19 17.30
C ASN A 322 33.28 18.72 15.92
N THR A 323 33.04 17.95 14.87
CA THR A 323 32.48 18.55 13.65
C THR A 323 30.96 18.69 13.80
N SER A 324 30.51 19.31 14.90
CA SER A 324 29.12 19.78 15.06
C SER A 324 28.83 21.02 14.20
N GLN A 325 29.75 21.39 13.30
CA GLN A 325 29.69 22.64 12.56
C GLN A 325 28.85 22.54 11.28
N ASP A 326 28.50 21.34 10.85
CA ASP A 326 27.39 21.14 9.94
C ASP A 326 26.34 20.32 10.69
N ASP A 327 25.27 20.99 11.10
CA ASP A 327 23.97 20.39 11.38
C ASP A 327 23.64 19.48 10.18
N HIS A 328 24.05 18.21 10.25
CA HIS A 328 24.25 17.34 9.08
C HIS A 328 23.03 17.32 8.16
N SER A 329 23.07 18.21 7.16
CA SER A 329 22.34 18.35 5.89
C SER A 329 20.87 17.94 5.76
N LEU A 330 20.18 17.52 6.81
CA LEU A 330 18.74 17.24 6.80
C LEU A 330 17.98 18.54 7.03
N VAL A 331 18.07 19.41 6.03
CA VAL A 331 17.18 20.56 5.81
C VAL A 331 15.81 20.02 5.43
N GLY A 332 15.09 19.48 6.40
CA GLY A 332 13.84 18.76 6.15
C GLY A 332 12.69 19.23 7.02
N ILE A 333 12.91 19.37 8.32
CA ILE A 333 11.85 19.70 9.28
C ILE A 333 12.41 20.65 10.34
N THR A 334 11.65 21.69 10.65
CA THR A 334 11.99 22.64 11.73
C THR A 334 10.85 22.72 12.73
N LEU A 335 11.16 22.95 14.00
CA LEU A 335 10.16 23.14 15.04
C LEU A 335 10.08 24.63 15.40
N ASN A 336 8.92 25.25 15.15
CA ASN A 336 8.60 26.55 15.75
C ASN A 336 8.30 26.34 17.23
N ARG A 337 9.21 26.79 18.11
CA ARG A 337 9.09 26.62 19.57
C ARG A 337 7.94 27.43 20.19
N GLN A 338 7.52 28.55 19.59
CA GLN A 338 6.46 29.39 20.15
C GLN A 338 5.07 28.76 19.96
N SER A 339 4.87 28.10 18.82
CA SER A 339 3.58 27.50 18.45
C SER A 339 3.60 25.97 18.49
N GLU A 340 4.70 25.36 18.95
CA GLU A 340 4.97 23.91 18.91
C GLU A 340 4.56 23.26 17.58
N THR A 341 4.95 23.90 16.49
CA THR A 341 4.54 23.52 15.14
C THR A 341 5.74 23.05 14.34
N PHE A 342 5.67 21.83 13.82
CA PHE A 342 6.59 21.36 12.80
C PHE A 342 6.28 22.07 11.48
N LEU A 343 7.27 22.78 10.97
CA LEU A 343 7.30 23.29 9.61
C LEU A 343 7.96 22.22 8.74
N LEU A 344 7.17 21.73 7.79
CA LEU A 344 7.46 20.55 7.02
C LEU A 344 8.20 20.92 5.72
N PRO A 345 8.92 19.97 5.09
CA PRO A 345 9.74 20.25 3.91
C PRO A 345 8.88 20.70 2.73
N ARG A 346 9.55 21.09 1.63
CA ARG A 346 8.89 21.38 0.36
C ARG A 346 8.02 20.18 -0.01
N VAL A 347 6.72 20.40 -0.18
CA VAL A 347 5.75 19.37 -0.59
C VAL A 347 6.18 18.65 -1.88
N GLN A 348 7.02 19.31 -2.69
CA GLN A 348 7.67 18.71 -3.86
C GLN A 348 8.47 17.44 -3.54
N ASP A 349 9.27 17.45 -2.46
CA ASP A 349 10.10 16.30 -2.07
C ASP A 349 9.23 15.09 -1.67
N MET A 350 8.05 15.37 -1.08
CA MET A 350 7.05 14.34 -0.76
C MET A 350 6.52 13.70 -2.05
N PHE A 351 6.21 14.49 -3.09
CA PHE A 351 5.79 13.95 -4.38
C PHE A 351 6.89 13.15 -5.07
N GLU A 352 8.14 13.61 -5.04
CA GLU A 352 9.28 12.89 -5.61
C GLU A 352 9.46 11.52 -4.94
N SER A 353 9.41 11.48 -3.60
CA SER A 353 9.46 10.23 -2.83
C SER A 353 8.33 9.27 -3.21
N LEU A 354 7.09 9.78 -3.33
CA LEU A 354 5.92 8.99 -3.71
C LEU A 354 5.99 8.49 -5.16
N LEU A 355 6.56 9.27 -6.09
CA LEU A 355 6.70 8.88 -7.51
C LEU A 355 7.76 7.80 -7.71
N LEU A 356 8.82 7.81 -6.91
CA LEU A 356 9.85 6.77 -6.91
C LEU A 356 9.31 5.43 -6.38
N SER A 357 8.44 5.46 -5.35
CA SER A 357 7.93 4.26 -4.68
C SER A 357 6.41 4.25 -4.46
N PRO A 358 5.58 4.32 -5.52
CA PRO A 358 4.13 4.52 -5.39
C PRO A 358 3.42 3.36 -4.67
N SER A 359 3.86 2.12 -4.93
CA SER A 359 3.28 0.91 -4.33
C SER A 359 3.49 0.84 -2.82
N VAL A 360 4.67 1.26 -2.38
CA VAL A 360 5.12 1.18 -0.99
C VAL A 360 4.62 2.39 -0.20
N GLY A 361 4.53 3.55 -0.85
CA GLY A 361 4.23 4.82 -0.20
C GLY A 361 5.43 5.37 0.57
N ILE A 362 5.16 6.33 1.46
CA ILE A 362 6.17 6.86 2.38
C ILE A 362 6.22 5.93 3.60
N GLN A 363 7.34 5.25 3.79
CA GLN A 363 7.59 4.42 4.97
C GLN A 363 8.63 5.07 5.88
N ALA A 364 8.35 5.04 7.18
CA ALA A 364 9.33 5.37 8.20
C ALA A 364 9.93 4.06 8.71
N GLU A 365 11.26 3.95 8.69
CA GLU A 365 11.97 2.89 9.42
C GLU A 365 11.67 3.08 10.92
N PRO A 366 11.11 2.08 11.63
CA PRO A 366 10.93 2.17 13.06
C PRO A 366 12.26 2.44 13.75
N PHE A 367 12.26 3.29 14.79
CA PHE A 367 13.49 3.67 15.48
C PHE A 367 14.28 2.46 16.03
N ALA A 368 13.58 1.40 16.43
CA ALA A 368 14.20 0.15 16.87
C ALA A 368 14.95 -0.57 15.74
N GLU A 369 14.39 -0.61 14.53
CA GLU A 369 15.02 -1.23 13.36
C GLU A 369 16.24 -0.43 12.91
N MET A 370 16.13 0.91 12.84
CA MET A 370 17.25 1.81 12.57
C MET A 370 18.39 1.57 13.55
N ARG A 371 18.07 1.51 14.84
CA ARG A 371 19.05 1.23 15.89
C ARG A 371 19.71 -0.13 15.68
N GLN A 372 18.92 -1.18 15.42
CA GLN A 372 19.46 -2.52 15.20
C GLN A 372 20.41 -2.56 14.00
N ARG A 373 20.04 -1.90 12.90
CA ARG A 373 20.88 -1.77 11.70
C ARG A 373 22.20 -1.06 12.02
N LYS A 374 22.14 0.10 12.69
CA LYS A 374 23.33 0.84 13.15
C LYS A 374 24.19 -0.01 14.10
N CYS A 375 23.58 -0.78 15.02
CA CYS A 375 24.32 -1.66 15.92
C CYS A 375 25.07 -2.78 15.18
N ARG A 376 24.45 -3.38 14.15
CA ARG A 376 25.12 -4.39 13.30
C ARG A 376 26.31 -3.77 12.57
N GLU A 377 26.07 -2.66 11.86
CA GLU A 377 27.11 -1.96 11.10
C GLU A 377 28.26 -1.49 11.99
N GLY A 378 27.96 -0.88 13.14
CA GLY A 378 28.98 -0.46 14.10
C GLY A 378 29.79 -1.62 14.68
N SER A 379 29.15 -2.77 14.92
CA SER A 379 29.85 -3.98 15.40
C SER A 379 30.85 -4.51 14.37
N GLU A 380 30.48 -4.49 13.08
CA GLU A 380 31.37 -4.87 11.98
C GLU A 380 32.57 -3.92 11.89
N ILE A 381 32.33 -2.60 11.95
CA ILE A 381 33.40 -1.59 11.90
C ILE A 381 34.37 -1.76 13.09
N LEU A 382 33.85 -1.94 14.31
CA LEU A 382 34.69 -2.18 15.49
C LEU A 382 35.49 -3.48 15.35
N GLY A 383 34.92 -4.51 14.72
CA GLY A 383 35.62 -5.74 14.38
C GLY A 383 36.82 -5.50 13.44
N SER A 384 36.61 -4.73 12.37
CA SER A 384 37.68 -4.36 11.43
C SER A 384 38.76 -3.49 12.06
N ILE A 385 38.38 -2.55 12.93
CA ILE A 385 39.35 -1.75 13.70
C ILE A 385 40.20 -2.67 14.58
N ARG A 386 39.55 -3.61 15.29
CA ARG A 386 40.24 -4.57 16.16
C ARG A 386 41.26 -5.42 15.40
N GLU A 387 40.90 -5.90 14.22
CA GLU A 387 41.79 -6.68 13.37
C GLU A 387 43.00 -5.87 12.92
N LYS A 388 42.79 -4.63 12.44
CA LYS A 388 43.89 -3.74 12.06
C LYS A 388 44.81 -3.39 13.24
N LEU A 389 44.25 -3.14 14.43
CA LEU A 389 45.03 -2.90 15.65
C LEU A 389 45.89 -4.10 16.06
N ARG A 390 45.47 -5.34 15.73
CA ARG A 390 46.28 -6.54 15.98
C ARG A 390 47.41 -6.71 14.96
N MET A 391 47.19 -6.23 13.74
CA MET A 391 48.13 -6.31 12.62
C MET A 391 49.04 -5.08 12.50
N LEU A 392 49.09 -4.21 13.52
CA LEU A 392 49.95 -3.02 13.53
C LEU A 392 51.43 -3.41 13.35
N PRO A 393 52.13 -2.83 12.36
CA PRO A 393 53.56 -3.03 12.20
C PRO A 393 54.32 -2.59 13.46
N LYS A 394 55.41 -3.31 13.78
CA LYS A 394 56.26 -2.96 14.93
C LYS A 394 57.08 -1.69 14.70
N ASP A 395 57.41 -1.41 13.43
CA ASP A 395 58.13 -0.22 13.03
C ASP A 395 57.16 0.95 12.83
N THR A 396 57.16 1.87 13.79
CA THR A 396 56.27 3.03 13.85
C THR A 396 56.62 4.10 12.81
N LEU A 397 57.79 4.04 12.17
CA LEU A 397 58.22 4.97 11.13
C LEU A 397 57.99 4.42 9.71
N SER A 398 57.51 3.18 9.59
CA SER A 398 57.25 2.55 8.29
C SER A 398 56.04 3.16 7.58
N THR A 399 56.08 3.16 6.25
CA THR A 399 54.93 3.56 5.41
C THR A 399 53.73 2.65 5.67
N GLU A 400 53.96 1.35 5.90
CA GLU A 400 52.92 0.38 6.25
C GLU A 400 52.22 0.73 7.58
N PHE A 401 52.96 1.24 8.57
CA PHE A 401 52.37 1.70 9.83
C PHE A 401 51.48 2.92 9.62
N GLN A 402 51.95 3.90 8.84
CA GLN A 402 51.17 5.09 8.51
C GLN A 402 49.88 4.75 7.73
N GLU A 403 49.97 3.86 6.74
CA GLU A 403 48.80 3.37 5.99
C GLU A 403 47.79 2.64 6.89
N CYS A 404 48.28 1.82 7.82
CA CYS A 404 47.43 1.13 8.80
C CYS A 404 46.71 2.13 9.71
N CYS A 405 47.42 3.14 10.23
CA CYS A 405 46.86 4.20 11.08
C CYS A 405 45.79 5.00 10.34
N SER A 406 46.06 5.45 9.11
CA SER A 406 45.07 6.14 8.29
C SER A 406 43.83 5.27 8.02
N GLY A 407 44.02 3.96 7.83
CA GLY A 407 42.92 3.01 7.68
C GLY A 407 42.06 2.88 8.94
N ILE A 408 42.69 2.86 10.13
CA ILE A 408 42.00 2.82 11.43
C ILE A 408 41.22 4.11 11.67
N GLU A 409 41.83 5.26 11.39
CA GLU A 409 41.23 6.58 11.52
C GLU A 409 39.97 6.72 10.64
N LYS A 410 40.05 6.32 9.36
CA LYS A 410 38.89 6.30 8.45
C LYS A 410 37.76 5.41 8.97
N LEU A 411 38.10 4.23 9.51
CA LEU A 411 37.10 3.33 10.11
C LEU A 411 36.50 3.93 11.38
N TRP A 412 37.29 4.64 12.19
CA TRP A 412 36.79 5.32 13.38
C TRP A 412 35.82 6.45 13.03
N LEU A 413 36.16 7.30 12.06
CA LEU A 413 35.24 8.33 11.56
C LEU A 413 33.95 7.70 11.04
N LYS A 414 34.03 6.59 10.29
CA LYS A 414 32.86 5.84 9.86
C LYS A 414 32.05 5.31 11.05
N PHE A 415 32.71 4.80 12.08
CA PHE A 415 32.03 4.35 13.31
C PHE A 415 31.25 5.49 13.96
N LEU A 416 31.87 6.67 14.12
CA LEU A 416 31.21 7.85 14.67
C LEU A 416 29.99 8.27 13.83
N GLN A 417 30.10 8.25 12.50
CA GLN A 417 28.98 8.50 11.58
C GLN A 417 27.84 7.48 11.72
N VAL A 418 28.14 6.21 12.01
CA VAL A 418 27.09 5.20 12.25
C VAL A 418 26.41 5.40 13.59
N THR A 419 27.16 5.84 14.62
CA THR A 419 26.64 6.07 15.98
C THR A 419 25.75 7.30 16.14
N VAL A 420 25.86 8.30 15.26
CA VAL A 420 24.97 9.46 15.31
C VAL A 420 23.56 9.07 14.87
N VAL A 421 22.57 9.58 15.59
CA VAL A 421 21.15 9.48 15.29
C VAL A 421 20.61 10.90 15.24
N ASP A 422 19.98 11.24 14.13
CA ASP A 422 19.21 12.46 13.98
C ASP A 422 17.71 12.12 14.01
N TYR A 423 16.98 12.70 14.97
CA TYR A 423 15.54 12.49 15.07
C TYR A 423 14.76 12.90 13.81
N ARG A 424 15.30 13.83 13.00
CA ARG A 424 14.72 14.25 11.72
C ARG A 424 14.67 13.10 10.72
N GLU A 425 15.64 12.17 10.72
CA GLU A 425 15.61 10.98 9.84
C GLU A 425 14.37 10.13 10.05
N ILE A 426 13.85 10.11 11.28
CA ILE A 426 12.72 9.26 11.67
C ILE A 426 11.41 10.03 11.57
N ILE A 427 11.40 11.31 11.98
CA ILE A 427 10.18 12.12 11.99
C ILE A 427 9.82 12.61 10.58
N LEU A 428 10.80 12.89 9.71
CA LEU A 428 10.54 13.43 8.39
C LEU A 428 9.66 12.51 7.52
N PRO A 429 9.90 11.18 7.44
CA PRO A 429 9.00 10.28 6.71
C PRO A 429 7.60 10.22 7.34
N LEU A 430 7.49 10.23 8.67
CA LEU A 430 6.19 10.26 9.37
C LEU A 430 5.42 11.54 9.01
N ALA A 431 6.08 12.68 9.12
CA ALA A 431 5.48 13.96 8.78
C ALA A 431 5.06 14.02 7.31
N ARG A 432 5.90 13.56 6.37
CA ARG A 432 5.55 13.48 4.94
C ARG A 432 4.35 12.56 4.68
N SER A 433 4.28 11.43 5.37
CA SER A 433 3.13 10.51 5.27
C SER A 433 1.85 11.19 5.76
N TYR A 434 1.92 11.92 6.88
CA TYR A 434 0.81 12.74 7.38
C TYR A 434 0.42 13.83 6.38
N GLN A 435 1.38 14.58 5.82
CA GLN A 435 1.11 15.60 4.79
C GLN A 435 0.38 15.01 3.59
N TRP A 436 0.79 13.83 3.15
CA TRP A 436 0.17 13.16 2.02
C TRP A 436 -1.29 12.81 2.29
N ILE A 437 -1.58 12.26 3.48
CA ILE A 437 -2.94 11.96 3.93
C ILE A 437 -3.77 13.25 3.98
N GLU A 438 -3.23 14.30 4.60
CA GLU A 438 -3.95 15.55 4.78
C GLU A 438 -4.20 16.26 3.44
N LEU A 439 -3.21 16.28 2.55
CA LEU A 439 -3.35 16.85 1.21
C LEU A 439 -4.50 16.20 0.45
N LYS A 440 -4.55 14.86 0.39
CA LYS A 440 -5.64 14.13 -0.28
C LYS A 440 -7.01 14.45 0.32
N LYS A 441 -7.10 14.57 1.65
CA LYS A 441 -8.36 14.95 2.32
C LYS A 441 -8.81 16.35 1.94
N ARG A 442 -7.87 17.29 1.72
CA ARG A 442 -8.18 18.70 1.42
C ARG A 442 -8.58 18.95 -0.03
N ILE A 443 -8.10 18.15 -0.98
CA ILE A 443 -8.41 18.33 -2.41
C ILE A 443 -9.93 18.35 -2.68
N PRO A 444 -10.76 17.38 -2.21
CA PRO A 444 -12.20 17.42 -2.43
C PRO A 444 -12.89 18.66 -1.85
N PHE A 445 -12.45 19.15 -0.68
CA PHE A 445 -13.01 20.38 -0.09
C PHE A 445 -12.67 21.62 -0.93
N TYR A 446 -11.45 21.69 -1.46
CA TYR A 446 -11.05 22.76 -2.36
C TYR A 446 -11.85 22.74 -3.65
N LEU A 447 -12.06 21.56 -4.24
CA LEU A 447 -12.82 21.37 -5.48
C LEU A 447 -14.30 21.77 -5.40
N ASN A 448 -14.88 21.70 -4.21
CA ASN A 448 -16.28 22.05 -3.99
C ASN A 448 -16.46 23.52 -3.56
N HIS A 449 -15.39 24.33 -3.52
CA HIS A 449 -15.49 25.72 -3.10
C HIS A 449 -15.99 26.63 -4.25
N PRO A 450 -16.89 27.60 -4.00
CA PRO A 450 -17.32 28.54 -5.03
C PRO A 450 -16.13 29.36 -5.57
N GLY A 451 -15.99 29.43 -6.90
CA GLY A 451 -14.94 30.23 -7.55
C GLY A 451 -13.60 29.50 -7.78
N THR A 452 -13.42 28.26 -7.32
CA THR A 452 -12.23 27.48 -7.68
C THR A 452 -12.33 26.94 -9.09
N ARG A 453 -11.32 27.21 -9.92
CA ARG A 453 -11.17 26.61 -11.25
C ARG A 453 -10.92 25.11 -11.08
N ARG A 454 -11.92 24.28 -11.41
CA ARG A 454 -11.71 22.83 -11.50
C ARG A 454 -10.63 22.57 -12.53
N ILE A 455 -9.58 21.86 -12.12
CA ILE A 455 -8.61 21.32 -13.05
C ILE A 455 -9.34 20.13 -13.69
N GLY A 456 -9.67 20.21 -14.99
CA GLY A 456 -10.56 19.27 -15.71
C GLY A 456 -10.07 17.82 -15.86
N PHE A 457 -9.25 17.32 -14.93
CA PHE A 457 -8.68 15.97 -14.95
C PHE A 457 -9.69 14.87 -14.61
N ALA A 458 -10.68 15.14 -13.75
CA ALA A 458 -11.70 14.16 -13.34
C ALA A 458 -12.87 14.09 -14.35
N ASP A 459 -13.29 15.25 -14.87
CA ASP A 459 -14.42 15.37 -15.80
C ASP A 459 -14.12 14.76 -17.18
N ALA A 460 -12.83 14.63 -17.55
CA ALA A 460 -12.38 14.07 -18.83
C ALA A 460 -12.18 12.53 -18.85
N ASN A 461 -12.40 11.80 -17.73
CA ASN A 461 -11.75 10.49 -17.55
C ASN A 461 -12.65 9.35 -17.02
N ILE A 462 -13.96 9.33 -17.32
CA ILE A 462 -14.74 8.08 -17.17
C ILE A 462 -14.09 6.94 -17.99
N ASP A 463 -13.36 7.26 -19.06
CA ASP A 463 -12.60 6.28 -19.84
C ASP A 463 -11.49 5.56 -19.06
N ILE A 464 -10.94 6.20 -18.01
CA ILE A 464 -10.01 5.53 -17.08
C ILE A 464 -10.69 4.32 -16.46
N ILE A 465 -11.98 4.44 -16.11
CA ILE A 465 -12.79 3.36 -15.52
C ILE A 465 -12.83 2.14 -16.49
N SER A 466 -12.97 2.36 -17.79
CA SER A 466 -13.04 1.32 -18.83
C SER A 466 -11.71 0.88 -19.42
N GLY A 467 -10.58 1.55 -19.13
CA GLY A 467 -9.26 1.15 -19.64
C GLY A 467 -8.94 1.58 -21.07
N LYS A 468 -9.69 2.52 -21.66
CA LYS A 468 -9.22 3.22 -22.88
C LYS A 468 -8.28 4.34 -22.43
N ILE A 469 -6.99 4.17 -22.71
CA ILE A 469 -6.05 5.30 -22.78
C ILE A 469 -6.58 6.21 -23.91
N PRO A 470 -6.64 7.55 -23.74
CA PRO A 470 -7.03 8.43 -24.83
C PRO A 470 -6.18 8.10 -26.05
N ALA A 471 -6.81 7.88 -27.20
CA ALA A 471 -6.08 7.83 -28.45
C ALA A 471 -5.26 9.13 -28.54
N ALA A 472 -3.94 9.00 -28.62
CA ALA A 472 -3.09 10.13 -28.94
C ALA A 472 -3.60 10.73 -30.25
N GLN A 473 -3.96 12.01 -30.23
CA GLN A 473 -4.17 12.80 -31.45
C GLN A 473 -2.85 12.99 -32.17
#